data_AF-A0A317HBU4-F1
#
_entry.id   AF-A0A317HBU4-F1
#
_cell.length_a   1.000
_cell.length_b   1.000
_cell.length_c   1.000
_cell.angle_alpha   90.00
_cell.angle_beta   90.00
_cell.angle_gamma   90.00
#
_symmetry.space_group_name_H-M   'P 1'
#
loop_
_entity.id
_entity.type
_entity.pdbx_description
1 polymer ?
#
loop_
_entity_poly.entity_id
_entity_poly.type
_entity_poly.pdbx_seq_one_letter_code
_entity_poly.pdbx_strand_id
1 'polypeptide(L)'
;MKLNRHAFRVRPGMRKGLRTETPLPTRLVSNEEFPPLPQTPEQREVEQRILAAAGRLAPRLGVTRREFLRTSGGMAVSFLAMNAVFGSFFDVTDVEAAEPSAAKERAGAPLFIFDVQLHYVGDAYDPSNAEADRKGAVSKGALRGLRTRAQRMNPALG
;
A
#
# COMPACT_ATOMS: atom_id res chain seq x y z
N MET A 1 33.00 15.64 7.32
CA MET A 1 31.61 15.23 7.06
C MET A 1 30.87 15.21 8.40
N LYS A 2 29.90 16.11 8.64
CA LYS A 2 29.19 16.17 9.93
C LYS A 2 28.27 14.96 10.06
N LEU A 3 28.33 14.25 11.18
CA LEU A 3 27.50 13.08 11.45
C LEU A 3 26.05 13.54 11.66
N ASN A 4 25.13 13.24 10.73
CA ASN A 4 23.70 13.50 10.94
C ASN A 4 23.18 12.51 12.00
N ARG A 5 23.01 12.98 13.24
CA ARG A 5 22.50 12.19 14.36
C ARG A 5 21.03 11.78 14.19
N HIS A 6 20.31 12.44 13.29
CA HIS A 6 18.89 12.21 12.98
C HIS A 6 18.68 11.27 11.79
N ALA A 7 19.74 10.93 11.05
CA ALA A 7 19.64 10.03 9.92
C ALA A 7 19.24 8.63 10.37
N PHE A 8 18.19 8.10 9.74
CA PHE A 8 17.72 6.75 9.98
C PHE A 8 18.76 5.70 9.60
N ARG A 9 18.90 4.69 10.47
CA ARG A 9 19.85 3.60 10.29
C ARG A 9 19.11 2.27 10.33
N VAL A 10 19.41 1.43 9.34
CA VAL A 10 18.97 0.03 9.31
C VAL A 10 19.53 -0.68 10.55
N ARG A 11 18.65 -1.17 11.42
CA ARG A 11 19.02 -1.89 12.65
C ARG A 11 19.19 -3.39 12.38
N PRO A 12 19.89 -4.14 13.25
CA PRO A 12 19.93 -5.60 13.17
C PRO A 12 18.51 -6.19 13.06
N GLY A 13 18.30 -7.11 12.10
CA GLY A 13 16.99 -7.71 11.80
C GLY A 13 16.15 -6.96 10.76
N MET A 14 16.52 -5.74 10.37
CA MET A 14 15.86 -5.00 9.29
C MET A 14 16.44 -5.36 7.92
N ARG A 15 15.57 -5.47 6.91
CA ARG A 15 15.97 -5.69 5.52
C ARG A 15 15.48 -4.54 4.63
N LYS A 16 16.30 -4.14 3.66
CA LYS A 16 15.90 -3.16 2.65
C LYS A 16 14.96 -3.82 1.65
N GLY A 17 13.77 -3.23 1.50
CA GLY A 17 12.72 -3.72 0.62
C GLY A 17 11.91 -4.86 1.25
N LEU A 18 10.59 -4.75 1.15
CA LEU A 18 9.66 -5.83 1.44
C LEU A 18 9.03 -6.26 0.12
N ARG A 19 9.12 -7.54 -0.21
CA ARG A 19 8.36 -8.14 -1.31
C ARG A 19 7.23 -8.93 -0.68
N THR A 20 6.02 -8.39 -0.79
CA THR A 20 4.81 -9.12 -0.38
C THR A 20 4.37 -10.03 -1.52
N GLU A 21 3.82 -11.18 -1.17
CA GLU A 21 3.14 -12.03 -2.15
C GLU A 21 1.66 -11.67 -2.26
N THR A 22 1.09 -11.10 -1.19
CA THR A 22 -0.30 -10.69 -1.12
C THR A 22 -0.52 -9.30 -1.71
N PRO A 23 -1.75 -9.01 -2.19
CA PRO A 23 -2.11 -7.70 -2.76
C PRO A 23 -2.14 -6.59 -1.71
N LEU A 24 -2.59 -6.94 -0.49
CA LEU A 24 -2.58 -6.04 0.66
C LEU A 24 -1.34 -6.32 1.52
N PRO A 25 -0.51 -5.31 1.83
CA PRO A 25 0.57 -5.45 2.79
C PRO A 25 0.02 -5.71 4.18
N THR A 26 0.39 -6.83 4.78
CA THR A 26 0.04 -7.17 6.17
C THR A 26 1.16 -6.78 7.13
N ARG A 27 2.07 -5.90 6.71
CA ARG A 27 3.20 -5.41 7.51
C ARG A 27 3.50 -3.96 7.16
N LEU A 28 3.90 -3.18 8.16
CA LEU A 28 4.41 -1.83 7.93
C LEU A 28 5.78 -1.89 7.25
N VAL A 29 5.98 -1.00 6.28
CA VAL A 29 7.29 -0.73 5.68
C VAL A 29 7.76 0.62 6.22
N SER A 30 9.03 0.70 6.59
CA SER A 30 9.60 1.95 7.10
C SER A 30 9.55 3.04 6.03
N ASN A 31 9.17 4.25 6.44
CA ASN A 31 9.30 5.48 5.67
C ASN A 31 10.70 6.12 5.82
N GLU A 32 11.69 5.36 6.33
CA GLU A 32 13.02 5.87 6.71
C GLU A 32 13.01 6.86 7.88
N GLU A 33 11.93 6.97 8.65
CA GLU A 33 11.91 7.78 9.87
C GLU A 33 11.82 6.90 11.12
N PHE A 34 11.02 5.83 11.05
CA PHE A 34 10.79 4.92 12.17
C PHE A 34 11.02 3.45 11.79
N PRO A 35 11.59 2.63 12.69
CA PRO A 35 11.58 1.18 12.52
C PRO A 35 10.12 0.70 12.46
N PRO A 36 9.76 -0.15 11.49
CA PRO A 36 8.38 -0.62 11.38
C PRO A 36 8.06 -1.53 12.55
N LEU A 37 6.82 -1.46 13.05
CA LEU A 37 6.33 -2.40 14.04
C LEU A 37 6.37 -3.84 13.47
N PRO A 38 6.60 -4.84 14.32
CA PRO A 38 6.53 -6.24 13.88
C PRO A 38 5.12 -6.58 13.41
N GLN A 39 5.01 -7.54 12.51
CA GLN A 39 3.72 -8.07 12.09
C GLN A 39 2.99 -8.69 13.28
N THR A 40 1.74 -8.30 13.50
CA THR A 40 0.88 -8.85 14.56
C THR A 40 0.40 -10.28 14.21
N PRO A 41 -0.07 -11.06 15.21
CA PRO A 41 -0.67 -12.37 14.95
C PRO A 41 -1.86 -12.31 13.98
N GLU A 42 -2.73 -11.33 14.12
CA GLU A 42 -3.91 -11.12 13.29
C GLU A 42 -3.51 -10.78 11.84
N GLN A 43 -2.50 -9.93 11.67
CA GLN A 43 -1.94 -9.63 10.36
C GLN A 43 -1.33 -10.86 9.67
N ARG A 44 -0.69 -11.76 10.43
CA ARG A 44 -0.20 -13.05 9.90
C ARG A 44 -1.36 -13.94 9.47
N GLU A 45 -2.43 -13.96 10.26
CA GLU A 45 -3.61 -14.75 9.94
C GLU A 45 -4.28 -14.29 8.64
N VAL A 46 -4.41 -12.97 8.42
CA VAL A 46 -4.88 -12.43 7.14
C VAL A 46 -4.00 -12.91 5.99
N GLU A 47 -2.68 -12.79 6.11
CA GLU A 47 -1.74 -13.22 5.07
C GLU A 47 -1.90 -14.72 4.74
N GLN A 48 -2.02 -15.56 5.77
CA GLN A 48 -2.23 -16.99 5.60
C GLN A 48 -3.55 -17.30 4.90
N ARG A 49 -4.65 -16.63 5.29
CA ARG A 49 -5.98 -16.81 4.67
C ARG A 49 -5.95 -16.44 3.18
N ILE A 50 -5.27 -15.34 2.81
CA ILE A 50 -5.10 -14.92 1.42
C ILE A 50 -4.35 -15.99 0.62
N LEU A 51 -3.20 -16.43 1.12
CA LEU A 51 -2.36 -17.41 0.42
C LEU A 51 -3.06 -18.78 0.30
N ALA A 52 -3.81 -19.18 1.32
CA ALA A 52 -4.59 -20.42 1.30
C ALA A 52 -5.74 -20.36 0.27
N ALA A 53 -6.48 -19.24 0.23
CA ALA A 53 -7.55 -19.05 -0.76
C ALA A 53 -7.00 -18.99 -2.19
N ALA A 54 -5.89 -18.26 -2.40
CA ALA A 54 -5.21 -18.22 -3.70
C ALA A 54 -4.72 -19.61 -4.14
N GLY A 55 -4.21 -20.43 -3.20
CA GLY A 55 -3.82 -21.81 -3.47
C GLY A 55 -4.98 -22.71 -3.92
N ARG A 56 -6.21 -22.42 -3.47
CA ARG A 56 -7.42 -23.15 -3.90
C ARG A 56 -8.02 -22.64 -5.21
N LEU A 57 -8.01 -21.33 -5.42
CA LEU A 57 -8.71 -20.69 -6.55
C LEU A 57 -7.86 -20.63 -7.82
N ALA A 58 -6.56 -20.35 -7.71
CA ALA A 58 -5.69 -20.19 -8.88
C ALA A 58 -5.68 -21.44 -9.79
N PRO A 59 -5.55 -22.68 -9.26
CA PRO A 59 -5.58 -23.88 -10.11
C PRO A 59 -6.91 -24.08 -10.84
N ARG A 60 -8.04 -23.72 -10.20
CA ARG A 60 -9.38 -23.83 -10.80
C ARG A 60 -9.58 -22.87 -11.99
N LEU A 61 -8.81 -21.79 -12.00
CA LEU A 61 -8.82 -20.77 -13.05
C LEU A 61 -7.69 -20.96 -14.07
N GLY A 62 -6.88 -22.02 -13.95
CA GLY A 62 -5.78 -22.30 -14.87
C GLY A 62 -4.63 -21.29 -14.83
N VAL A 63 -4.47 -20.56 -13.72
CA VAL A 63 -3.42 -19.54 -13.55
C VAL A 63 -2.51 -19.86 -12.37
N THR A 64 -1.32 -19.27 -12.33
CA THR A 64 -0.45 -19.38 -11.15
C THR A 64 -1.02 -18.59 -9.97
N ARG A 65 -0.65 -18.98 -8.74
CA ARG A 65 -1.01 -18.23 -7.52
C ARG A 65 -0.65 -16.74 -7.61
N ARG A 66 0.50 -16.43 -8.21
CA ARG A 66 1.02 -15.07 -8.36
C ARG A 66 0.20 -14.25 -9.37
N GLU A 67 -0.22 -14.87 -10.46
CA GLU A 67 -1.09 -14.22 -11.44
C GLU A 67 -2.46 -13.97 -10.85
N PHE A 68 -3.05 -14.96 -10.16
CA PHE A 68 -4.32 -14.81 -9.47
C PHE A 68 -4.31 -13.64 -8.47
N LEU A 69 -3.27 -13.53 -7.63
CA LEU A 69 -3.14 -12.45 -6.66
C LEU A 69 -2.97 -11.06 -7.31
N ARG A 70 -2.72 -10.96 -8.62
CA ARG A 70 -2.68 -9.68 -9.34
C ARG A 70 -4.01 -9.31 -9.99
N THR A 71 -5.05 -10.11 -9.81
CA THR A 71 -6.38 -9.87 -10.36
C THR A 71 -7.32 -9.21 -9.33
N SER A 72 -8.50 -8.78 -9.79
CA SER A 72 -9.61 -8.36 -8.92
C SER A 72 -10.03 -9.45 -7.95
N GLY A 73 -10.03 -10.72 -8.36
CA GLY A 73 -10.32 -11.86 -7.47
C GLY A 73 -9.30 -12.00 -6.33
N GLY A 74 -8.02 -11.73 -6.61
CA GLY A 74 -6.96 -11.67 -5.58
C GLY A 74 -7.22 -10.56 -4.55
N MET A 75 -7.66 -9.38 -5.00
CA MET A 75 -8.08 -8.29 -4.11
C MET A 75 -9.31 -8.66 -3.29
N ALA A 76 -10.34 -9.25 -3.91
CA ALA A 76 -11.56 -9.68 -3.24
C ALA A 76 -11.27 -10.70 -2.12
N VAL A 77 -10.43 -11.71 -2.39
CA VAL A 77 -9.92 -12.65 -1.38
C VAL A 77 -9.25 -11.91 -0.21
N SER A 78 -8.51 -10.84 -0.50
CA SER A 78 -7.82 -10.06 0.52
C SER A 78 -8.80 -9.32 1.43
N PHE A 79 -9.86 -8.74 0.87
CA PHE A 79 -10.92 -8.09 1.65
C PHE A 79 -11.73 -9.10 2.47
N LEU A 80 -12.06 -10.27 1.90
CA LEU A 80 -12.71 -11.35 2.66
C LEU A 80 -11.84 -11.83 3.82
N ALA A 81 -10.52 -11.96 3.62
CA ALA A 81 -9.59 -12.31 4.69
C ALA A 81 -9.52 -11.25 5.79
N MET A 82 -9.49 -9.97 5.43
CA MET A 82 -9.56 -8.87 6.39
C MET A 82 -10.87 -8.90 7.20
N ASN A 83 -12.00 -9.13 6.52
CA ASN A 83 -13.31 -9.22 7.17
C ASN A 83 -13.37 -10.36 8.18
N ALA A 84 -12.79 -11.52 7.83
CA ALA A 84 -12.78 -12.69 8.69
C ALA A 84 -11.94 -12.52 9.96
N VAL A 85 -10.91 -11.66 9.94
CA VAL A 85 -9.99 -11.48 11.07
C VAL A 85 -10.36 -10.26 11.92
N PHE A 86 -10.69 -9.14 11.28
CA PHE A 86 -10.90 -7.87 11.98
C PHE A 86 -12.38 -7.49 12.13
N GLY A 87 -13.29 -8.19 11.46
CA GLY A 87 -14.72 -7.85 11.40
C GLY A 87 -15.13 -7.26 10.05
N SER A 88 -16.43 -7.14 9.79
CA SER A 88 -16.95 -6.79 8.47
C SER A 88 -16.78 -5.31 8.14
N PHE A 89 -15.75 -4.96 7.36
CA PHE A 89 -15.47 -3.59 6.92
C PHE A 89 -15.63 -3.38 5.41
N PHE A 90 -15.41 -4.44 4.63
CA PHE A 90 -15.46 -4.39 3.18
C PHE A 90 -16.74 -5.08 2.67
N ASP A 91 -17.49 -4.40 1.81
CA ASP A 91 -18.58 -5.02 1.06
C ASP A 91 -17.99 -5.79 -0.13
N VAL A 92 -17.79 -7.10 0.08
CA VAL A 92 -17.23 -8.03 -0.91
C VAL A 92 -17.89 -9.39 -0.72
N THR A 93 -18.23 -10.05 -1.83
CA THR A 93 -18.80 -11.39 -1.82
C THR A 93 -17.77 -12.47 -2.15
N ASP A 94 -18.02 -13.71 -1.71
CA ASP A 94 -17.19 -14.86 -2.09
C ASP A 94 -17.19 -15.12 -3.61
N VAL A 95 -18.26 -14.72 -4.30
CA VAL A 95 -18.37 -14.88 -5.76
C VAL A 95 -17.37 -13.98 -6.48
N GLU A 96 -17.16 -12.75 -6.01
CA GLU A 96 -16.16 -11.82 -6.58
C GLU A 96 -14.72 -12.34 -6.49
N ALA A 97 -14.44 -13.20 -5.51
CA ALA A 97 -13.14 -13.87 -5.37
C ALA A 97 -12.93 -15.00 -6.39
N ALA A 98 -13.99 -15.72 -6.75
CA ALA A 98 -13.93 -16.86 -7.67
C ALA A 98 -14.16 -16.46 -9.14
N GLU A 99 -14.90 -15.38 -9.37
CA GLU A 99 -15.40 -15.00 -10.68
C GLU A 99 -15.10 -13.52 -10.99
N PRO A 100 -14.07 -13.22 -11.81
CA PRO A 100 -13.70 -11.85 -12.16
C PRO A 100 -14.83 -11.06 -12.86
N SER A 101 -15.80 -11.73 -13.50
CA SER A 101 -17.00 -11.12 -14.10
C SER A 101 -17.92 -10.51 -13.05
N ALA A 102 -18.12 -11.17 -11.91
CA ALA A 102 -19.01 -10.68 -10.84
C ALA A 102 -18.55 -9.33 -10.26
N ALA A 103 -17.24 -9.11 -10.17
CA ALA A 103 -16.68 -7.82 -9.76
C ALA A 103 -16.97 -6.71 -10.79
N LYS A 104 -17.04 -7.04 -12.09
CA LYS A 104 -17.38 -6.06 -13.15
C LYS A 104 -18.85 -5.70 -13.14
N GLU A 105 -19.74 -6.63 -12.80
CA GLU A 105 -21.18 -6.37 -12.73
C GLU A 105 -21.55 -5.40 -11.61
N ARG A 106 -20.78 -5.42 -10.51
CA ARG A 106 -20.91 -4.44 -9.40
C ARG A 106 -20.14 -3.15 -9.64
N ALA A 107 -19.30 -3.08 -10.67
CA ALA A 107 -18.55 -1.87 -10.98
C ALA A 107 -19.51 -0.79 -11.49
N GLY A 108 -19.78 0.19 -10.64
CA GLY A 108 -20.59 1.36 -10.98
C GLY A 108 -19.91 2.27 -12.01
N ALA A 109 -20.48 3.46 -12.19
CA ALA A 109 -19.88 4.48 -13.04
C ALA A 109 -18.44 4.82 -12.58
N PRO A 110 -17.52 5.18 -13.49
CA PRO A 110 -16.17 5.58 -13.14
C PRO A 110 -16.16 6.69 -12.09
N LEU A 111 -15.48 6.46 -10.97
CA LEU A 111 -15.34 7.43 -9.90
C LEU A 111 -14.08 8.28 -10.14
N PHE A 112 -14.18 9.59 -9.88
CA PHE A 112 -13.00 10.41 -9.71
C PHE A 112 -12.39 10.10 -8.33
N ILE A 113 -11.19 9.52 -8.33
CA ILE A 113 -10.43 9.19 -7.12
C ILE A 113 -9.35 10.27 -6.94
N PHE A 114 -9.34 10.91 -5.78
CA PHE A 114 -8.30 11.84 -5.37
C PHE A 114 -7.63 11.31 -4.10
N ASP A 115 -6.36 10.92 -4.22
CA ASP A 115 -5.55 10.40 -3.11
C ASP A 115 -4.77 11.53 -2.45
N VAL A 116 -4.95 11.70 -1.13
CA VAL A 116 -4.20 12.68 -0.33
C VAL A 116 -3.28 11.93 0.62
N GLN A 117 -1.98 12.18 0.49
CA GLN A 117 -0.97 11.58 1.33
C GLN A 117 -0.57 12.57 2.43
N LEU A 118 -0.87 12.23 3.69
CA LEU A 118 -0.37 12.96 4.85
C LEU A 118 0.94 12.31 5.32
N HIS A 119 2.01 13.10 5.39
CA HIS A 119 3.29 12.64 5.93
C HIS A 119 3.39 13.07 7.40
N TYR A 120 3.41 12.09 8.31
CA TYR A 120 3.69 12.36 9.72
C TYR A 120 5.19 12.58 9.89
N VAL A 121 5.57 13.74 10.40
CA VAL A 121 6.98 14.09 10.63
C VAL A 121 7.31 13.89 12.10
N GLY A 122 8.35 13.12 12.39
CA GLY A 122 8.85 12.91 13.75
C GLY A 122 9.46 14.17 14.40
N ASP A 123 9.66 14.11 15.72
CA ASP A 123 10.35 15.10 16.55
C ASP A 123 11.83 15.32 16.16
N ALA A 124 12.46 14.33 15.54
CA ALA A 124 13.79 14.41 14.94
C ALA A 124 13.83 15.15 13.59
N TYR A 125 12.72 15.77 13.15
CA TYR A 125 12.69 16.62 11.96
C TYR A 125 13.78 17.68 12.03
N ASP A 126 14.55 17.80 10.95
CA ASP A 126 15.50 18.88 10.82
C ASP A 126 14.80 20.13 10.24
N PRO A 127 14.48 21.15 11.06
CA PRO A 127 13.86 22.38 10.58
C PRO A 127 14.80 23.17 9.67
N SER A 128 16.11 22.87 9.68
CA SER A 128 17.09 23.49 8.79
C SER A 128 17.11 22.88 7.39
N ASN A 129 16.36 21.79 7.17
CA ASN A 129 16.21 21.12 5.89
C ASN A 129 17.57 20.72 5.27
N ALA A 130 18.52 20.24 6.07
CA ALA A 130 19.87 19.92 5.62
C ALA A 130 19.91 18.77 4.58
N GLU A 131 18.82 18.02 4.42
CA GLU A 131 18.68 16.99 3.39
C GLU A 131 17.95 17.46 2.11
N ALA A 132 17.71 18.77 1.95
CA ALA A 132 17.06 19.34 0.75
C ALA A 132 17.75 18.93 -0.57
N ASP A 133 19.07 18.74 -0.51
CA ASP A 133 19.91 18.42 -1.65
C ASP A 133 20.19 16.91 -1.78
N ARG A 134 19.52 16.07 -0.97
CA ARG A 134 19.68 14.61 -1.08
C ARG A 134 19.17 14.15 -2.44
N LYS A 135 19.84 13.15 -3.03
CA LYS A 135 19.40 12.53 -4.27
C LYS A 135 17.99 11.96 -4.10
N GLY A 136 17.01 12.57 -4.77
CA GLY A 136 15.58 12.19 -4.69
C GLY A 136 14.70 13.13 -3.86
N ALA A 137 15.24 14.19 -3.24
CA ALA A 137 14.40 15.23 -2.64
C ALA A 137 13.64 16.02 -3.71
N VAL A 138 12.36 16.28 -3.44
CA VAL A 138 11.53 17.14 -4.28
C VAL A 138 11.72 18.58 -3.83
N SER A 139 12.32 19.40 -4.69
CA SER A 139 12.54 20.81 -4.38
C SER A 139 11.22 21.58 -4.25
N LYS A 140 11.23 22.68 -3.49
CA LYS A 140 10.08 23.60 -3.38
C LYS A 140 9.59 24.09 -4.76
N GLY A 141 10.50 24.29 -5.71
CA GLY A 141 10.18 24.64 -7.10
C GLY A 141 9.41 23.52 -7.81
N ALA A 142 9.82 22.27 -7.62
CA ALA A 142 9.14 21.10 -8.18
C ALA A 142 7.73 20.91 -7.59
N LEU A 143 7.55 21.12 -6.27
CA LEU A 143 6.24 21.10 -5.62
C LEU A 143 5.30 22.18 -6.17
N ARG A 144 5.80 23.40 -6.41
CA ARG A 144 5.02 24.47 -7.06
C ARG A 144 4.65 24.09 -8.50
N GLY A 145 5.56 23.48 -9.24
CA GLY A 145 5.28 22.95 -10.59
C GLY A 145 4.18 21.89 -10.60
N LEU A 146 4.19 20.96 -9.63
CA LEU A 146 3.13 19.96 -9.45
C LEU A 146 1.77 20.61 -9.16
N ARG A 147 1.73 21.62 -8.27
CA ARG A 147 0.50 22.38 -8.00
C ARG A 147 -0.06 23.04 -9.25
N THR A 148 0.77 23.75 -10.01
CA THR A 148 0.33 24.39 -11.26
C THR A 148 -0.19 23.36 -12.27
N ARG A 149 0.43 22.18 -12.34
CA ARG A 149 -0.02 21.09 -13.20
C ARG A 149 -1.36 20.49 -12.74
N ALA A 150 -1.54 20.30 -11.44
CA ALA A 150 -2.81 19.83 -10.88
C ALA A 150 -3.95 20.82 -11.15
N GLN A 151 -3.71 22.13 -11.02
CA GLN A 151 -4.68 23.17 -11.34
C GLN A 151 -5.04 23.22 -12.84
N ARG A 152 -4.11 22.90 -13.73
CA ARG A 152 -4.42 22.75 -15.17
C ARG A 152 -5.28 21.52 -15.47
N MET A 153 -5.07 20.42 -14.74
CA MET A 153 -5.82 19.18 -14.93
C MET A 153 -7.21 19.23 -14.29
N ASN A 154 -7.38 20.02 -13.23
CA ASN A 154 -8.66 20.28 -12.60
C ASN A 154 -8.77 21.78 -12.24
N PRO A 155 -9.40 22.59 -13.11
CA PRO A 155 -9.55 24.03 -12.91
C PRO A 155 -10.32 24.42 -11.64
N ALA A 156 -11.07 23.50 -11.04
CA ALA A 156 -11.79 23.72 -9.78
C ALA A 156 -10.85 23.72 -8.54
N LEU A 157 -9.57 23.40 -8.70
CA LEU A 157 -8.53 23.46 -7.65
C LEU A 157 -7.81 24.82 -7.56
N GLY A 158 -8.33 25.84 -8.27
CA GLY A 158 -7.79 27.20 -8.37
C GLY A 158 -7.85 27.97 -7.06
#